data_AF-A0A9D5FVM4-F1
#
_entry.id   AF-A0A9D5FVM4-F1
#
_cell.length_a   1.000
_cell.length_b   1.000
_cell.length_c   1.000
_cell.angle_alpha   90.00
_cell.angle_beta   90.00
_cell.angle_gamma   90.00
#
_symmetry.space_group_name_H-M   'P 1'
#
loop_
_entity.id
_entity.type
_entity.pdbx_description
1 polymer ?
#
loop_
_entity_poly.entity_id
_entity_poly.type
_entity_poly.pdbx_seq_one_letter_code
_entity_poly.pdbx_strand_id
1 'polypeptide(L)'
;MKDRSSPRVTVSERVVHDAYRPEDDKLPHPSLKSPLPFRRTIRRTELRQLVPLADTTIYDMERRGEFPRRFNLTARCVVWDLAEVEAWIAARRQASDLDQLKRAPSPDVRQRKRRPVKEMPA
;
A
#
# COMPACT_ATOMS: atom_id res chain seq x y z
N MET A 1 -44.58 40.04 49.30
CA MET A 1 -45.12 38.77 48.77
C MET A 1 -44.12 38.25 47.74
N LYS A 2 -43.13 37.44 48.14
CA LYS A 2 -43.14 35.98 48.26
C LYS A 2 -43.41 35.25 46.93
N ASP A 3 -42.44 34.38 46.62
CA ASP A 3 -42.49 33.22 45.71
C ASP A 3 -42.21 33.45 44.21
N ARG A 4 -40.93 33.46 43.86
CA ARG A 4 -40.43 32.76 42.65
C ARG A 4 -39.50 31.64 43.09
N SER A 5 -40.09 30.62 43.70
CA SER A 5 -39.45 29.33 43.90
C SER A 5 -39.85 28.46 42.71
N SER A 6 -38.95 28.28 41.75
CA SER A 6 -39.09 27.21 40.74
C SER A 6 -38.66 25.90 41.36
N PRO A 7 -39.55 24.91 41.56
CA PRO A 7 -39.10 23.56 41.86
C PRO A 7 -38.53 22.92 40.60
N ARG A 8 -37.28 22.47 40.74
CA ARG A 8 -36.64 21.39 39.98
C ARG A 8 -37.50 20.11 40.10
N VAL A 9 -37.39 19.19 39.12
CA VAL A 9 -37.94 17.80 39.00
C VAL A 9 -38.79 17.71 37.72
N THR A 10 -38.61 16.81 36.75
CA THR A 10 -37.86 15.55 36.64
C THR A 10 -37.61 15.27 35.15
N VAL A 11 -36.45 14.71 34.82
CA VAL A 11 -36.22 13.98 33.57
C VAL A 11 -37.25 12.85 33.51
N SER A 12 -38.19 12.92 32.55
CA SER A 12 -39.06 11.80 32.24
C SER A 12 -38.30 10.82 31.36
N GLU A 13 -37.65 9.88 32.05
CA GLU A 13 -37.57 8.46 31.73
C GLU A 13 -38.52 8.06 30.59
N ARG A 14 -37.97 7.82 29.41
CA ARG A 14 -38.55 6.89 28.43
C ARG A 14 -37.48 5.88 28.07
N VAL A 15 -37.31 4.93 28.98
CA VAL A 15 -36.77 3.61 28.65
C VAL A 15 -37.86 2.88 27.88
N VAL A 16 -37.67 2.74 26.57
CA VAL A 16 -38.09 1.52 25.87
C VAL A 16 -36.82 0.82 25.43
N HIS A 17 -36.64 -0.34 26.03
CA HIS A 17 -35.62 -1.32 25.73
C HIS A 17 -35.72 -1.81 24.27
N ASP A 18 -34.60 -2.38 23.85
CA ASP A 18 -34.55 -3.52 22.93
C ASP A 18 -34.60 -3.23 21.43
N ALA A 19 -33.39 -3.10 20.84
CA ALA A 19 -33.01 -3.85 19.64
C ALA A 19 -31.56 -3.54 19.21
N TYR A 20 -30.58 -3.67 20.10
CA TYR A 20 -29.25 -4.10 19.65
C TYR A 20 -29.13 -5.58 20.03
N ARG A 21 -29.67 -6.41 19.13
CA ARG A 21 -29.60 -7.87 19.24
C ARG A 21 -28.14 -8.26 18.96
N PRO A 22 -27.38 -8.82 19.92
CA PRO A 22 -25.97 -9.16 19.72
C PRO A 22 -25.74 -10.26 18.66
N GLU A 23 -26.83 -10.88 18.19
CA GLU A 23 -26.82 -12.03 17.28
C GLU A 23 -26.79 -11.62 15.79
N ASP A 24 -26.95 -10.32 15.47
CA ASP A 24 -26.85 -9.81 14.09
C ASP A 24 -25.38 -9.63 13.63
N ASP A 25 -24.41 -9.93 14.50
CA ASP A 25 -22.96 -10.01 14.20
C ASP A 25 -22.55 -11.31 13.47
N LYS A 26 -23.52 -11.98 12.81
CA LYS A 26 -23.28 -13.17 11.98
C LYS A 26 -23.96 -13.09 10.61
N LEU A 27 -24.10 -11.89 10.03
CA LEU A 27 -24.23 -11.86 8.58
C LEU A 27 -22.87 -12.27 8.00
N PRO A 28 -22.76 -13.41 7.30
CA PRO A 28 -21.58 -13.63 6.48
C PRO A 28 -21.63 -12.52 5.44
N HIS A 29 -20.82 -11.47 5.62
CA HIS A 29 -20.54 -10.54 4.53
C HIS A 29 -20.15 -11.45 3.37
N PRO A 30 -20.95 -11.53 2.29
CA PRO A 30 -20.63 -12.42 1.19
C PRO A 30 -19.22 -12.03 0.80
N SER A 31 -18.31 -13.00 0.94
CA SER A 31 -16.93 -12.86 0.52
C SER A 31 -16.98 -12.65 -0.99
N LEU A 32 -17.18 -11.39 -1.40
CA LEU A 32 -17.25 -10.92 -2.78
C LEU A 32 -15.85 -10.94 -3.40
N LYS A 33 -15.12 -12.03 -3.18
CA LYS A 33 -13.81 -12.31 -3.74
C LYS A 33 -13.92 -13.35 -4.85
N SER A 34 -15.07 -13.46 -5.52
CA SER A 34 -15.08 -14.00 -6.87
C SER A 34 -14.33 -13.00 -7.74
N PRO A 35 -13.14 -13.33 -8.29
CA PRO A 35 -12.47 -12.47 -9.25
C PRO A 35 -13.42 -12.36 -10.44
N LEU A 36 -14.02 -11.18 -10.60
CA LEU A 36 -14.75 -10.86 -11.81
C LEU A 36 -13.77 -11.08 -12.98
N PRO A 37 -14.22 -11.54 -14.15
CA PRO A 37 -13.34 -11.91 -15.27
C PRO A 37 -12.59 -10.73 -15.89
N PHE A 38 -12.74 -9.52 -15.32
CA PHE A 38 -11.95 -8.37 -15.73
C PHE A 38 -10.57 -8.39 -15.10
N ARG A 39 -9.59 -7.99 -15.90
CA ARG A 39 -8.22 -7.74 -15.45
C ARG A 39 -8.26 -6.69 -14.35
N ARG A 40 -7.83 -7.08 -13.16
CA ARG A 40 -7.79 -6.19 -11.99
C ARG A 40 -6.73 -5.11 -12.23
N THR A 41 -7.13 -3.85 -12.11
CA THR A 41 -6.20 -2.71 -12.21
C THR A 41 -5.88 -2.18 -10.84
N ILE A 42 -4.61 -1.82 -10.60
CA ILE A 42 -4.14 -1.26 -9.33
C ILE A 42 -3.78 0.21 -9.47
N ARG A 43 -4.03 0.98 -8.40
CA ARG A 43 -3.61 2.37 -8.29
C ARG A 43 -2.27 2.47 -7.55
N ARG A 44 -1.66 3.66 -7.59
CA ARG A 44 -0.33 3.94 -6.99
C ARG A 44 -0.18 3.51 -5.52
N THR A 45 -1.24 3.64 -4.71
CA THR A 45 -1.20 3.24 -3.30
C THR A 45 -1.05 1.73 -3.14
N GLU A 46 -1.81 0.97 -3.92
CA GLU A 46 -1.76 -0.49 -3.93
C GLU A 46 -0.48 -0.99 -4.62
N LEU A 47 -0.06 -0.33 -5.70
CA LEU A 47 1.21 -0.64 -6.35
C LEU A 47 2.40 -0.55 -5.38
N ARG A 48 2.44 0.48 -4.52
CA ARG A 48 3.51 0.62 -3.51
C ARG A 48 3.48 -0.46 -2.42
N GLN A 49 2.34 -1.13 -2.21
CA GLN A 49 2.27 -2.27 -1.28
C GLN A 49 2.89 -3.53 -1.90
N LEU A 50 2.73 -3.71 -3.21
CA LEU A 50 3.30 -4.86 -3.93
C LEU A 50 4.77 -4.64 -4.32
N VAL A 51 5.08 -3.44 -4.80
CA VAL A 51 6.40 -3.05 -5.28
C VAL A 51 6.90 -1.91 -4.39
N PRO A 52 7.73 -2.20 -3.37
CA PRO A 52 8.25 -1.19 -2.44
C PRO A 52 9.39 -0.38 -3.08
N LEU A 53 9.17 0.15 -4.29
CA LEU A 53 10.06 1.07 -4.98
C LEU A 53 9.53 2.49 -4.90
N ALA A 54 10.44 3.46 -4.95
CA ALA A 54 10.07 4.86 -5.05
C ALA A 54 9.41 5.14 -6.39
N ASP A 55 8.46 6.08 -6.39
CA ASP A 55 7.71 6.41 -7.60
C ASP A 55 8.60 6.98 -8.72
N THR A 56 9.66 7.70 -8.36
CA THR A 56 10.68 8.18 -9.30
C THR A 56 11.41 7.02 -9.97
N THR A 57 11.76 5.98 -9.20
CA THR A 57 12.37 4.76 -9.72
C THR A 57 11.43 4.04 -10.68
N ILE A 58 10.14 3.94 -10.35
CA ILE A 58 9.14 3.34 -11.23
C ILE A 58 9.07 4.11 -12.57
N TYR A 59 9.06 5.45 -12.54
CA TYR A 59 9.09 6.26 -13.76
C TYR A 59 10.38 6.07 -14.57
N ASP A 60 11.54 6.01 -13.91
CA ASP A 60 12.81 5.78 -14.61
C ASP A 60 12.86 4.39 -15.26
N MET A 61 12.32 3.37 -14.60
CA MET A 61 12.23 2.02 -15.14
C MET A 61 11.21 1.92 -16.27
N GLU A 62 10.06 2.61 -16.16
CA GLU A 62 9.10 2.73 -17.25
C GLU A 62 9.74 3.38 -18.49
N ARG A 63 10.52 4.45 -18.30
CA ARG A 63 11.27 5.11 -19.39
C ARG A 63 12.31 4.19 -20.05
N ARG A 64 12.88 3.25 -19.29
CA ARG A 64 13.81 2.23 -19.81
C ARG A 64 13.09 1.04 -20.45
N GLY A 65 11.76 0.97 -20.35
CA GLY A 65 10.97 -0.19 -20.80
C GLY A 65 11.11 -1.42 -19.90
N GLU A 66 11.64 -1.24 -18.69
CA GLU A 66 11.89 -2.32 -17.74
C GLU A 66 10.70 -2.58 -16.80
N PHE A 67 9.67 -1.72 -16.81
CA PHE A 67 8.50 -1.80 -15.94
C PHE A 67 7.21 -1.78 -16.78
N PRO A 68 6.12 -2.44 -16.35
CA PRO A 68 4.84 -2.43 -17.04
C PRO A 68 4.35 -1.03 -17.41
N ARG A 69 3.84 -0.89 -18.63
CA ARG A 69 3.42 0.41 -19.15
C ARG A 69 2.15 0.86 -18.44
N ARG A 70 2.17 2.07 -17.89
CA ARG A 70 0.97 2.68 -17.30
C ARG A 70 -0.02 3.07 -18.38
N PHE A 71 -1.31 3.02 -18.04
CA PHE A 71 -2.37 3.56 -18.88
C PHE A 71 -3.32 4.43 -18.07
N ASN A 72 -4.00 5.34 -18.76
CA ASN A 72 -4.86 6.33 -18.14
C ASN A 72 -6.32 5.87 -18.29
N LEU A 73 -7.02 5.70 -17.18
CA LEU A 73 -8.48 5.54 -17.19
C LEU A 73 -9.16 6.88 -17.47
N THR A 74 -8.60 7.96 -16.91
CA THR A 74 -9.06 9.34 -17.10
C THR A 74 -7.85 10.28 -17.11
N ALA A 75 -8.07 11.57 -17.42
CA ALA A 75 -7.00 12.58 -17.49
C ALA A 75 -6.09 12.64 -16.24
N ARG A 76 -6.59 12.27 -15.06
CA ARG A 76 -5.84 12.26 -13.79
C ARG A 76 -5.69 10.88 -13.17
N CYS A 77 -6.30 9.84 -13.74
CA CYS A 77 -6.29 8.50 -13.17
C CYS A 77 -5.37 7.59 -13.99
N VAL A 78 -4.15 7.43 -13.50
CA VAL A 78 -3.16 6.48 -14.01
C VAL A 78 -3.29 5.19 -13.23
N VAL A 79 -3.32 4.06 -13.93
CA VAL A 79 -3.41 2.73 -13.35
C VAL A 79 -2.43 1.78 -14.03
N TRP A 80 -2.20 0.65 -13.35
CA TRP A 80 -1.43 -0.48 -13.85
C TRP A 80 -2.30 -1.73 -13.87
N ASP A 81 -2.02 -2.65 -14.79
CA ASP A 81 -2.60 -3.99 -14.76
C ASP A 81 -1.92 -4.82 -13.68
N LEU A 82 -2.70 -5.42 -12.78
CA LEU A 82 -2.17 -6.29 -11.72
C LEU A 82 -1.40 -7.47 -12.30
N ALA A 83 -1.93 -8.10 -13.34
CA ALA A 83 -1.33 -9.30 -13.91
C ALA A 83 0.04 -9.01 -14.53
N GLU A 84 0.21 -7.84 -15.16
CA GLU A 84 1.51 -7.42 -15.69
C GLU A 84 2.51 -7.12 -14.58
N VAL A 85 2.06 -6.48 -13.49
CA VAL A 85 2.91 -6.19 -12.33
C VAL A 85 3.33 -7.48 -11.63
N GLU A 86 2.42 -8.44 -11.45
CA GLU A 86 2.74 -9.77 -10.89
C GLU A 86 3.71 -10.55 -11.78
N ALA A 87 3.47 -10.58 -13.09
CA ALA A 87 4.36 -11.20 -14.05
C ALA A 87 5.76 -10.55 -14.03
N TRP A 88 5.83 -9.23 -13.90
CA TRP A 88 7.08 -8.51 -13.77
C TRP A 88 7.83 -8.85 -12.48
N ILE A 89 7.13 -8.94 -11.34
CA ILE A 89 7.74 -9.38 -10.06
C ILE A 89 8.28 -10.81 -10.21
N ALA A 90 7.51 -11.72 -10.82
CA ALA A 90 7.93 -13.09 -11.06
C ALA A 90 9.18 -13.16 -11.96
N ALA A 91 9.20 -12.38 -13.06
CA ALA A 91 10.36 -12.28 -13.95
C ALA A 91 11.59 -11.73 -13.22
N ARG A 92 11.42 -10.72 -12.34
CA ARG A 92 12.51 -10.18 -11.51
C ARG A 92 13.05 -11.20 -10.51
N ARG A 93 12.17 -12.02 -9.92
CA ARG A 93 12.57 -13.12 -9.05
C ARG A 93 13.43 -14.14 -9.81
N GLN A 94 12.96 -14.57 -10.99
CA GLN A 94 13.70 -15.48 -11.84
C GLN A 94 15.05 -14.89 -12.29
N ALA A 95 15.09 -13.62 -12.70
CA ALA A 95 16.33 -12.94 -13.07
C ALA A 95 17.31 -12.81 -11.90
N SER A 96 16.80 -12.67 -10.67
CA SER A 96 17.62 -12.70 -9.45
C SER A 96 18.15 -14.12 -9.17
N ASP A 97 17.32 -15.15 -9.32
CA ASP A 97 17.72 -16.54 -9.11
C ASP A 97 18.76 -17.01 -10.15
N LEU A 98 18.67 -16.49 -11.37
CA LEU A 98 19.63 -16.69 -12.45
C LEU A 98 20.86 -15.77 -12.38
N ASP A 99 21.01 -14.97 -11.33
CA ASP A 99 22.08 -13.98 -11.11
C ASP A 99 22.27 -12.98 -12.28
N GLN A 100 21.23 -12.74 -13.07
CA GLN A 100 21.25 -11.79 -14.19
C GLN A 100 21.19 -10.34 -13.69
N LEU A 101 20.57 -10.12 -12.54
CA LEU A 101 20.52 -8.82 -11.88
C LEU A 101 21.81 -8.59 -11.08
N LYS A 102 22.81 -7.96 -11.73
CA LYS A 102 24.06 -7.59 -11.08
C LYS A 102 23.78 -6.72 -9.85
N ARG A 103 24.12 -7.26 -8.68
CA ARG A 103 24.14 -6.48 -7.43
C ARG A 103 25.16 -5.36 -7.56
N ALA A 104 24.89 -4.22 -6.95
CA ALA A 104 25.88 -3.16 -6.85
C ALA A 104 27.14 -3.72 -6.18
N PRO A 105 28.35 -3.41 -6.71
CA PRO A 105 29.58 -3.88 -6.08
C PRO A 105 29.65 -3.35 -4.65
N SER A 106 30.22 -4.14 -3.75
CA SER A 106 30.48 -3.67 -2.39
C SER A 106 31.31 -2.38 -2.45
N PRO A 107 30.92 -1.33 -1.71
CA PRO A 107 31.64 -0.07 -1.75
C PRO A 107 33.06 -0.26 -1.25
N ASP A 108 34.06 0.04 -2.09
CA ASP A 108 35.46 -0.01 -1.70
C ASP A 108 35.72 1.00 -0.57
N VAL A 109 36.10 0.46 0.60
CA VAL A 109 36.35 1.25 1.80
C VAL A 109 37.55 2.19 1.66
N ARG A 110 38.48 1.89 0.75
CA ARG A 110 39.66 2.73 0.49
C ARG A 110 39.31 4.00 -0.27
N GLN A 111 38.25 3.99 -1.07
CA GLN A 111 37.75 5.16 -1.81
C GLN A 111 36.94 6.11 -0.93
N ARG A 112 36.80 5.84 0.37
CA ARG A 112 36.03 6.68 1.27
C ARG A 112 36.77 8.00 1.53
N LYS A 113 36.13 9.11 1.16
CA LYS A 113 36.62 10.47 1.46
C LYS A 113 36.72 10.76 2.97
N ARG A 114 35.85 10.14 3.79
CA ARG A 114 35.91 10.24 5.27
C ARG A 114 36.39 8.91 5.87
N ARG A 115 37.37 8.99 6.78
CA ARG A 115 38.05 7.86 7.45
C ARG A 115 38.64 6.83 6.47
N PRO A 116 39.66 7.22 5.69
CA PRO A 116 40.37 6.27 4.82
C PRO A 116 41.09 5.22 5.66
N VAL A 117 41.16 3.99 5.16
CA VAL A 117 42.02 2.95 5.75
C VAL A 117 43.46 3.32 5.42
N LYS A 118 44.30 3.50 6.44
CA LYS A 118 45.72 3.78 6.28
C LYS A 118 46.39 2.51 5.75
N GLU A 119 47.05 2.58 4.59
CA GLU A 119 47.83 1.46 4.08
C GLU A 119 48.96 1.15 5.07
N MET A 120 49.10 -0.11 5.48
CA MET A 120 50.24 -0.55 6.28
C MET A 120 51.41 -0.79 5.32
N PRO A 121 52.58 -0.13 5.50
CA PRO A 121 53.76 -0.43 4.71
C PRO A 121 54.27 -1.84 5.05
N ALA A 122 54.71 -2.55 4.02
CA ALA A 122 55.30 -3.89 4.07
C ALA A 122 56.75 -3.86 4.61
#